data_AF-A0A924RPQ8-F1
#
_entry.id   AF-A0A924RPQ8-F1
#
_cell.length_a   1.000
_cell.length_b   1.000
_cell.length_c   1.000
_cell.angle_alpha   90.00
_cell.angle_beta   90.00
_cell.angle_gamma   90.00
#
_symmetry.space_group_name_H-M   'P 1'
#
loop_
_entity.id
_entity.type
_entity.pdbx_description
1 polymer ?
#
loop_
_entity_poly.entity_id
_entity_poly.type
_entity_poly.pdbx_seq_one_letter_code
_entity_poly.pdbx_strand_id
1 'polypeptide(L)'
;MTQTVQRLSISLPAELLRYAEQYKQIHQLESRSEVIARALEALRTLERIEGYKQMAQDYRTKPDPLMDSGISDGLEPSTENNW
;
A
#
# COMPACT_ATOMS: atom_id res chain seq x y z
N MET A 1 -4.05 -7.42 -21.57
CA MET A 1 -3.47 -6.08 -21.79
C MET A 1 -1.96 -6.24 -21.84
N THR A 2 -1.32 -5.93 -22.96
CA THR A 2 0.14 -6.02 -23.11
C THR A 2 0.79 -4.92 -22.27
N GLN A 3 1.44 -5.30 -21.17
CA GLN A 3 2.15 -4.35 -20.31
C GLN A 3 3.38 -3.84 -21.07
N THR A 4 3.39 -2.54 -21.41
CA THR A 4 4.50 -1.93 -22.15
C THR A 4 5.69 -1.77 -21.21
N VAL A 5 6.70 -2.62 -21.38
CA VAL A 5 7.96 -2.51 -20.62
C VAL A 5 8.80 -1.38 -21.20
N GLN A 6 9.18 -0.41 -20.37
CA GLN A 6 10.07 0.68 -20.76
C GLN A 6 11.45 0.48 -20.15
N ARG A 7 12.51 0.69 -20.95
CA ARG A 7 13.90 0.58 -20.47
C ARG A 7 14.29 1.88 -19.79
N LEU A 8 14.82 1.76 -18.58
CA LEU A 8 15.34 2.87 -17.79
C LEU A 8 16.81 2.63 -17.45
N SER A 9 17.64 3.68 -17.55
CA SER A 9 19.02 3.67 -17.06
C SER A 9 19.11 4.64 -15.88
N ILE A 10 19.55 4.14 -14.73
CA ILE A 10 19.72 4.94 -13.50
C ILE A 10 21.11 4.72 -12.91
N SER A 11 21.63 5.76 -12.27
CA SER A 11 22.82 5.68 -11.42
C SER A 11 22.38 5.64 -9.97
N LEU A 12 22.93 4.70 -9.19
CA LEU A 12 22.63 4.54 -7.77
C LEU A 12 23.95 4.45 -6.98
N PRO A 13 23.97 4.92 -5.72
CA PRO A 13 25.07 4.66 -4.79
C PRO A 13 25.43 3.17 -4.73
N ALA A 14 26.73 2.87 -4.61
CA ALA A 14 27.22 1.50 -4.59
C ALA A 14 26.59 0.65 -3.47
N GLU A 15 26.32 1.25 -2.31
CA GLU A 15 25.66 0.57 -1.19
C GLU A 15 24.23 0.12 -1.53
N LEU A 16 23.46 0.94 -2.25
CA LEU A 16 22.10 0.57 -2.65
C LEU A 16 22.10 -0.53 -3.71
N LEU A 17 23.09 -0.54 -4.61
CA LEU A 17 23.28 -1.64 -5.56
C LEU A 17 23.65 -2.95 -4.85
N ARG A 18 24.51 -2.88 -3.83
CA ARG A 18 24.89 -4.02 -2.99
C ARG A 18 23.67 -4.59 -2.26
N TYR A 19 22.88 -3.72 -1.64
CA TYR A 19 21.64 -4.10 -0.99
C TYR A 19 20.66 -4.75 -1.96
N ALA A 20 20.45 -4.16 -3.14
CA ALA A 20 19.54 -4.71 -4.15
C ALA A 20 19.98 -6.11 -4.60
N GLU A 21 21.27 -6.36 -4.75
CA GLU A 21 21.78 -7.68 -5.11
C GLU A 21 21.57 -8.72 -3.99
N GLN A 22 21.82 -8.34 -2.73
CA GLN A 22 21.54 -9.20 -1.57
C GLN A 22 20.04 -9.51 -1.46
N TYR A 23 19.18 -8.50 -1.57
CA TYR A 23 17.74 -8.66 -1.52
C TYR A 23 17.23 -9.58 -2.63
N LYS A 24 17.76 -9.42 -3.85
CA LYS A 24 17.47 -10.32 -4.98
C LYS A 24 17.80 -11.77 -4.64
N GLN A 25 18.96 -12.04 -4.05
CA GLN A 25 19.38 -13.40 -3.68
C GLN A 25 18.52 -14.00 -2.56
N ILE A 26 18.31 -13.25 -1.47
CA ILE A 26 17.53 -13.70 -0.31
C ILE A 26 16.09 -14.04 -0.71
N HIS A 27 15.50 -13.22 -1.57
CA HIS A 27 14.10 -13.37 -1.99
C HIS A 27 13.94 -14.13 -3.31
N GLN A 28 15.03 -14.69 -3.87
CA GLN A 28 15.04 -15.49 -5.09
C GLN A 28 14.39 -14.78 -6.29
N LEU A 29 14.72 -13.49 -6.47
CA LEU A 29 14.17 -12.66 -7.52
C LEU A 29 14.95 -12.80 -8.81
N GLU A 30 14.27 -12.64 -9.94
CA GLU A 30 14.87 -12.89 -11.26
C GLU A 30 15.90 -11.80 -11.62
N SER A 31 15.69 -10.57 -11.13
CA SER A 31 16.52 -9.44 -11.52
C SER A 31 16.57 -8.33 -10.47
N ARG A 32 17.59 -7.47 -10.59
CA ARG A 32 17.65 -6.21 -9.84
C ARG A 32 16.48 -5.29 -10.20
N SER A 33 16.00 -5.33 -11.44
CA SER A 33 14.83 -4.55 -11.86
C SER A 33 13.57 -4.94 -11.08
N GLU A 34 13.42 -6.22 -10.73
CA GLU A 34 12.31 -6.69 -9.89
C GLU A 34 12.41 -6.14 -8.46
N VAL A 35 13.63 -6.06 -7.90
CA VAL A 35 13.85 -5.42 -6.59
C VAL A 35 13.40 -3.95 -6.62
N ILE A 36 13.78 -3.22 -7.67
CA ILE A 36 13.40 -1.81 -7.83
C ILE A 36 11.88 -1.67 -8.01
N ALA A 37 11.25 -2.54 -8.80
CA ALA A 37 9.79 -2.54 -8.98
C ALA A 37 9.07 -2.72 -7.63
N ARG A 38 9.47 -3.71 -6.83
CA ARG A 38 8.91 -3.96 -5.49
C ARG A 38 9.15 -2.79 -4.54
N ALA A 39 10.31 -2.14 -4.61
CA ALA A 39 10.58 -0.95 -3.81
C ALA A 39 9.61 0.21 -4.16
N LEU A 40 9.33 0.42 -5.44
CA LEU A 40 8.36 1.44 -5.89
C LEU A 40 6.93 1.11 -5.45
N GLU A 41 6.53 -0.16 -5.50
CA GLU A 41 5.22 -0.61 -4.98
C GLU A 41 5.10 -0.41 -3.47
N ALA A 42 6.18 -0.66 -2.73
CA ALA A 42 6.24 -0.41 -1.29
C ALA A 42 6.09 1.10 -0.99
N LEU A 43 6.78 1.97 -1.73
CA LEU A 43 6.64 3.43 -1.58
C LEU A 43 5.19 3.89 -1.83
N ARG A 44 4.56 3.42 -2.91
CA ARG A 44 3.15 3.72 -3.19
C ARG A 44 2.20 3.25 -2.08
N THR A 45 2.52 2.11 -1.47
CA THR A 45 1.74 1.56 -0.35
C THR A 45 1.88 2.43 0.90
N LEU A 46 3.10 2.90 1.19
CA LEU A 46 3.36 3.83 2.30
C LEU A 46 2.62 5.15 2.12
N GLU A 47 2.63 5.73 0.91
CA GLU A 47 1.88 6.96 0.60
C GLU A 47 0.37 6.79 0.82
N ARG A 48 -0.19 5.64 0.44
CA ARG A 48 -1.60 5.33 0.70
C ARG A 48 -1.91 5.22 2.19
N ILE A 49 -1.07 4.52 2.94
CA ILE A 49 -1.22 4.39 4.39
C ILE A 49 -1.20 5.77 5.04
N GLU A 50 -0.31 6.65 4.61
CA GLU A 50 -0.24 8.01 5.14
C GLU A 50 -1.48 8.83 4.80
N GLY A 51 -1.99 8.72 3.57
CA GLY A 51 -3.26 9.34 3.19
C GLY A 51 -4.45 8.85 4.02
N TYR A 52 -4.53 7.56 4.31
CA TYR A 52 -5.58 7.01 5.18
C TYR A 52 -5.46 7.50 6.63
N LYS A 53 -4.24 7.61 7.16
CA LYS A 53 -4.02 8.19 8.50
C LYS A 53 -4.48 9.64 8.56
N GLN A 54 -4.08 10.44 7.58
CA GLN A 54 -4.48 11.84 7.46
C GLN A 54 -6.01 11.95 7.43
N MET A 55 -6.68 11.18 6.56
CA MET A 55 -8.14 11.15 6.46
C MET A 55 -8.82 10.78 7.77
N ALA A 56 -8.33 9.75 8.48
CA ALA A 56 -8.88 9.33 9.76
C ALA A 56 -8.70 10.42 10.84
N GLN A 57 -7.58 11.14 10.81
CA GLN A 57 -7.30 12.25 11.71
C GLN A 57 -8.21 13.45 11.42
N ASP A 58 -8.37 13.79 10.14
CA ASP A 58 -9.28 14.85 9.70
C ASP A 58 -10.72 14.52 10.11
N TYR A 59 -11.19 13.29 9.85
CA TYR A 59 -12.51 12.81 10.26
C TYR A 59 -12.73 12.92 11.77
N ARG A 60 -11.72 12.57 12.59
CA ARG A 60 -11.81 12.72 14.06
C ARG A 60 -12.01 14.17 14.49
N THR A 61 -11.43 15.12 13.77
CA THR A 61 -11.51 16.56 14.11
C THR A 61 -12.73 17.25 13.51
N LYS A 62 -13.16 16.81 12.33
CA LYS A 62 -14.28 17.36 11.56
C LYS A 62 -15.01 16.18 10.90
N PRO A 63 -15.87 15.49 11.65
CA PRO A 63 -16.61 14.36 11.11
C PRO A 63 -17.50 14.85 9.97
N ASP A 64 -17.43 14.17 8.83
CA ASP A 64 -18.35 14.36 7.71
C ASP A 64 -19.61 13.51 7.96
N PRO A 65 -20.79 14.13 8.21
CA PRO A 65 -22.01 13.39 8.47
C PRO A 65 -22.45 12.45 7.33
N LEU A 66 -21.96 12.67 6.10
CA LEU A 66 -22.28 11.83 4.94
C LEU A 66 -21.41 10.58 4.84
N MET A 67 -20.24 10.55 5.50
CA MET A 67 -19.36 9.37 5.51
C MET A 67 -19.94 8.24 6.35
N ASP A 68 -20.61 8.57 7.46
CA ASP A 68 -21.23 7.59 8.36
C ASP A 68 -22.74 7.38 8.09
N SER A 69 -23.33 8.12 7.16
CA SER A 69 -24.75 7.96 6.82
C SER A 69 -24.96 6.64 6.08
N GLY A 70 -25.61 5.67 6.75
CA GLY A 70 -25.91 4.35 6.19
C GLY A 70 -25.15 3.20 6.83
N ILE A 71 -24.25 3.45 7.80
CA ILE A 71 -23.55 2.35 8.52
C ILE A 71 -24.54 1.41 9.22
N SER A 72 -25.69 1.91 9.66
CA SER A 72 -26.75 1.12 10.29
C SER A 72 -27.79 0.56 9.33
N ASP A 73 -27.72 0.87 8.03
CA ASP A 73 -28.72 0.42 7.06
C ASP A 73 -28.53 -1.08 6.77
N GLY A 74 -29.58 -1.87 6.97
CA GLY A 74 -29.55 -3.34 6.85
C GLY A 74 -28.93 -4.09 8.03
N LEU A 75 -28.50 -3.41 9.10
CA LEU A 75 -28.11 -4.04 10.37
C LEU A 75 -29.32 -4.17 11.27
N GLU A 76 -29.94 -5.36 11.33
CA GLU A 76 -30.91 -5.67 12.36
C GLU A 76 -30.19 -5.83 13.72
N PRO A 77 -30.70 -5.23 14.81
CA PRO A 77 -30.12 -5.44 16.13
C PRO A 77 -30.23 -6.93 16.50
N SER A 78 -29.08 -7.57 16.74
CA SER A 78 -29.05 -8.98 17.16
C SER A 78 -29.74 -9.11 18.52
N THR A 79 -30.87 -9.83 18.56
CA THR A 79 -31.42 -10.30 19.82
C THR A 79 -30.69 -11.60 20.17
N GLU A 80 -29.72 -11.51 21.08
CA GLU A 80 -28.97 -12.64 21.63
C GLU A 80 -29.91 -13.53 22.48
N ASN A 81 -30.84 -14.26 21.83
CA ASN A 81 -31.79 -15.15 22.50
C ASN A 81 -31.84 -16.56 21.87
N ASN A 82 -30.83 -16.93 21.09
CA ASN A 82 -30.69 -18.28 20.55
C ASN A 82 -29.26 -18.80 20.80
N TRP A 83 -29.05 -19.33 22.02
CA TRP A 83 -28.00 -20.28 22.35
C TRP A 83 -28.64 -21.47 23.06
#